data_AF-A0A1F2UID4-F1
#
_entry.id   AF-A0A1F2UID4-F1
#
_cell.length_a   1.000
_cell.length_b   1.000
_cell.length_c   1.000
_cell.angle_alpha   90.00
_cell.angle_beta   90.00
_cell.angle_gamma   90.00
#
_symmetry.space_group_name_H-M   'P 1'
#
loop_
_entity.id
_entity.type
_entity.pdbx_description
1 polymer ?
#
loop_
_entity_poly.entity_id
_entity_poly.type
_entity_poly.pdbx_seq_one_letter_code
_entity_poly.pdbx_strand_id
1 'polypeptide(L)'
;MKIIITILSILGAHFSLTAVVPAKKGAWILWPFAKDTKPIFTFLQNSIGTTATQLLSVIAGACFIAAIFSIYGKFVPAEWWPYLLAAGSVSSILLYLMYLSPLAILPLLINATILYGVFAKTWKVG
;
A
#
# COMPACT_ATOMS: atom_id res chain seq x y z
N MET A 1 -16.29 -12.22 -0.39
CA MET A 1 -15.36 -11.28 0.30
C MET A 1 -13.90 -11.60 0.07
N LYS A 2 -13.43 -12.84 0.26
CA LYS A 2 -12.03 -13.25 0.03
C LYS A 2 -11.44 -12.67 -1.28
N ILE A 3 -12.12 -12.86 -2.41
CA ILE A 3 -11.67 -12.35 -3.72
C ILE A 3 -11.51 -10.83 -3.75
N ILE A 4 -12.47 -10.06 -3.23
CA ILE A 4 -12.42 -8.60 -3.21
C ILE A 4 -11.21 -8.14 -2.39
N ILE A 5 -11.03 -8.71 -1.19
CA ILE A 5 -9.90 -8.38 -0.32
C ILE A 5 -8.58 -8.74 -1.02
N THR A 6 -8.50 -9.89 -1.68
CA THR A 6 -7.33 -10.29 -2.47
C THR A 6 -7.03 -9.30 -3.59
N ILE A 7 -8.02 -8.88 -4.37
CA ILE A 7 -7.83 -7.90 -5.46
C ILE A 7 -7.32 -6.57 -4.88
N LEU A 8 -7.96 -6.06 -3.83
CA LEU A 8 -7.56 -4.81 -3.19
C LEU A 8 -6.14 -4.90 -2.60
N SER A 9 -5.78 -6.03 -1.99
CA SER A 9 -4.42 -6.28 -1.49
C SER A 9 -3.40 -6.37 -2.61
N ILE A 10 -3.72 -7.00 -3.74
CA ILE A 10 -2.82 -7.05 -4.91
C ILE A 10 -2.58 -5.64 -5.43
N LEU A 11 -3.64 -4.83 -5.57
CA LEU A 11 -3.51 -3.45 -6.03
C LEU A 11 -2.74 -2.59 -5.01
N GLY A 12 -3.03 -2.73 -3.71
CA GLY A 12 -2.32 -2.05 -2.63
C GLY A 12 -0.84 -2.39 -2.59
N ALA A 13 -0.49 -3.68 -2.75
CA ALA A 13 0.88 -4.14 -2.85
C ALA A 13 1.57 -3.60 -4.10
N HIS A 14 0.93 -3.74 -5.26
CA HIS A 14 1.46 -3.28 -6.54
C HIS A 14 1.80 -1.79 -6.49
N PHE A 15 0.82 -0.95 -6.15
CA PHE A 15 1.00 0.50 -6.12
C PHE A 15 2.07 0.92 -5.11
N SER A 16 2.04 0.36 -3.89
CA SER A 16 3.03 0.72 -2.87
C SER A 16 4.45 0.35 -3.30
N LEU A 17 4.64 -0.85 -3.85
CA LEU A 17 5.95 -1.37 -4.29
C LEU A 17 6.54 -0.64 -5.51
N THR A 18 5.73 0.09 -6.27
CA THR A 18 6.28 0.93 -7.37
C THR A 18 7.24 2.01 -6.86
N ALA A 19 7.19 2.39 -5.57
CA ALA A 19 8.19 3.29 -4.99
C ALA A 19 9.60 2.65 -4.86
N VAL A 20 9.68 1.31 -4.76
CA VAL A 20 10.96 0.59 -4.78
C VAL A 20 11.49 0.47 -6.21
N VAL A 21 10.60 0.27 -7.18
CA VAL A 21 10.94 0.15 -8.61
C VAL A 21 10.23 1.26 -9.41
N PRO A 22 10.71 2.51 -9.32
CA PRO A 22 10.05 3.64 -9.97
C PRO A 22 10.16 3.55 -11.50
N ALA A 23 9.12 4.02 -12.19
CA ALA A 23 9.11 4.14 -13.65
C ALA A 23 10.20 5.10 -14.13
N LYS A 24 10.73 4.86 -15.35
CA LYS A 24 11.87 5.63 -15.90
C LYS A 24 11.60 7.15 -15.97
N LYS A 25 10.43 7.56 -16.43
CA LYS A 25 9.97 8.96 -16.50
C LYS A 25 8.47 8.97 -16.78
N GLY A 26 7.74 9.85 -16.11
CA GLY A 26 6.30 9.98 -16.28
C GLY A 26 5.56 8.86 -15.56
N ALA A 27 4.88 9.23 -14.49
CA ALA A 27 4.05 8.30 -13.76
C ALA A 27 2.74 8.03 -14.53
N TRP A 28 2.24 6.81 -14.42
CA TRP A 28 1.01 6.34 -15.07
C TRP A 28 0.01 5.91 -14.00
N ILE A 29 -1.27 5.77 -14.35
CA ILE A 29 -2.33 5.45 -13.37
C ILE A 29 -2.10 4.14 -12.61
N LEU A 30 -1.45 3.16 -13.26
CA LEU A 30 -1.05 1.91 -12.62
C LEU A 30 0.36 1.96 -11.98
N TRP A 31 1.13 3.02 -12.23
CA TRP A 31 2.51 3.14 -11.78
C TRP A 31 2.75 4.54 -11.19
N PRO A 32 2.27 4.79 -9.96
CA PRO A 32 2.19 6.14 -9.40
C PRO A 32 3.56 6.76 -9.09
N PHE A 33 4.60 5.95 -8.91
CA PHE A 33 5.97 6.41 -8.66
C PHE A 33 6.84 6.34 -9.91
N ALA A 34 7.36 7.49 -10.34
CA ALA A 34 8.37 7.61 -11.38
C ALA A 34 9.63 8.26 -10.81
N LYS A 35 10.75 8.18 -11.53
CA LYS A 35 12.03 8.80 -11.12
C LYS A 35 11.93 10.32 -10.92
N ASP A 36 10.95 10.95 -11.56
CA ASP A 36 10.66 12.38 -11.45
C ASP A 36 9.57 12.73 -10.41
N THR A 37 9.03 11.74 -9.69
CA THR A 37 8.09 11.97 -8.58
C THR A 37 8.80 12.67 -7.42
N LYS A 38 8.34 13.88 -7.07
CA LYS A 38 8.92 14.68 -5.99
C LYS A 38 8.06 14.56 -4.73
N PRO A 39 8.68 14.45 -3.54
CA PRO A 39 7.93 14.55 -2.29
C PRO A 39 7.42 15.98 -2.09
N ILE A 40 6.36 16.14 -1.29
CA ILE A 40 5.73 17.43 -0.99
C ILE A 40 6.72 18.38 -0.32
N PHE A 41 7.49 17.85 0.64
CA PHE A 41 8.43 18.64 1.41
C PHE A 41 9.86 18.43 0.92
N THR A 42 10.59 19.52 0.77
CA THR A 42 11.99 19.52 0.31
C THR A 42 12.92 18.75 1.24
N PHE A 43 12.66 18.75 2.56
CA PHE A 43 13.46 17.97 3.52
C PHE A 43 13.36 16.45 3.30
N LEU A 44 12.32 15.95 2.63
CA LEU A 44 12.17 14.53 2.30
C LEU A 44 13.00 14.12 1.07
N GLN A 45 13.66 15.06 0.40
CA GLN A 45 14.57 14.76 -0.73
C GLN A 45 15.96 14.30 -0.27
N ASN A 46 16.19 14.24 1.04
CA ASN A 46 17.44 13.75 1.61
C ASN A 46 17.47 12.21 1.70
N SER A 47 18.56 11.69 2.26
CA SER A 47 18.74 10.25 2.51
C SER A 47 17.65 9.68 3.42
N ILE A 48 17.24 10.41 4.46
CA ILE A 48 16.22 9.98 5.42
C ILE A 48 14.86 9.77 4.73
N GLY A 49 14.42 10.73 3.91
CA GLY A 49 13.17 10.61 3.17
C GLY A 49 13.21 9.46 2.18
N THR A 50 14.34 9.24 1.49
CA THR A 50 14.54 8.09 0.60
C THR A 50 14.41 6.76 1.34
N THR A 51 15.07 6.62 2.50
CA THR A 51 14.98 5.42 3.34
C THR A 51 13.56 5.21 3.87
N ALA A 52 12.89 6.27 4.33
CA ALA A 52 11.51 6.19 4.79
C ALA A 52 10.55 5.72 3.68
N THR A 53 10.70 6.26 2.47
CA THR A 53 9.93 5.85 1.28
C THR A 53 10.10 4.36 0.98
N GLN A 54 11.35 3.87 0.96
CA GLN A 54 11.62 2.45 0.72
C GLN A 54 11.04 1.57 1.83
N LEU A 55 11.22 1.97 3.09
CA LEU A 55 10.74 1.21 4.23
C LEU A 55 9.20 1.12 4.24
N LEU A 56 8.50 2.25 4.09
CA LEU A 56 7.04 2.27 4.03
C LEU A 56 6.51 1.47 2.84
N SER A 57 7.17 1.57 1.69
CA SER A 57 6.82 0.83 0.48
C SER A 57 6.93 -0.69 0.66
N VAL A 58 8.06 -1.16 1.20
CA VAL A 58 8.31 -2.58 1.46
C VAL A 58 7.38 -3.10 2.54
N ILE A 59 7.20 -2.37 3.66
CA ILE A 59 6.28 -2.77 4.73
C ILE A 59 4.86 -2.90 4.17
N ALA A 60 4.37 -1.90 3.43
CA ALA A 60 3.05 -1.93 2.82
C ALA A 60 2.88 -3.14 1.90
N GLY A 61 3.81 -3.34 0.97
CA GLY A 61 3.79 -4.48 0.04
C GLY A 61 3.81 -5.82 0.75
N ALA A 62 4.71 -6.00 1.72
CA ALA A 62 4.84 -7.24 2.48
C ALA A 62 3.57 -7.54 3.29
N CYS A 63 3.01 -6.54 3.97
CA CYS A 63 1.77 -6.68 4.73
C CYS A 63 0.58 -7.09 3.84
N PHE A 64 0.41 -6.45 2.68
CA PHE A 64 -0.68 -6.83 1.76
C PHE A 64 -0.51 -8.24 1.20
N ILE A 65 0.71 -8.65 0.84
CA ILE A 65 0.99 -10.01 0.38
C ILE A 65 0.75 -11.02 1.51
N ALA A 66 1.23 -10.74 2.71
CA ALA A 66 1.01 -11.58 3.88
C ALA A 66 -0.49 -11.69 4.24
N ALA A 67 -1.26 -10.61 4.07
CA ALA A 67 -2.70 -10.63 4.27
C ALA A 67 -3.39 -11.60 3.30
N ILE A 68 -2.95 -11.66 2.03
CA ILE A 68 -3.47 -12.64 1.06
C ILE A 68 -3.20 -14.06 1.58
N PHE A 69 -1.97 -14.35 1.98
CA PHE A 69 -1.60 -15.66 2.53
C PHE A 69 -2.44 -16.04 3.77
N SER A 70 -2.65 -15.09 4.67
CA SER A 70 -3.50 -15.23 5.86
C SER A 70 -4.96 -15.55 5.49
N ILE A 71 -5.55 -14.86 4.50
CA ILE A 71 -6.94 -15.05 4.06
C ILE A 71 -7.20 -16.48 3.54
N TYR A 72 -6.20 -17.09 2.91
CA TYR A 72 -6.28 -18.46 2.41
C TYR A 72 -5.73 -19.50 3.39
N GLY A 73 -5.34 -19.09 4.61
CA GLY A 73 -4.83 -19.98 5.65
C GLY A 73 -3.50 -20.65 5.29
N LYS A 74 -2.65 -20.01 4.47
CA LYS A 74 -1.34 -20.54 4.06
C LYS A 74 -0.24 -19.70 4.67
N PHE A 75 0.76 -20.32 5.28
CA PHE A 75 1.99 -19.71 5.85
C PHE A 75 1.79 -18.66 6.98
N VAL A 76 0.68 -17.94 7.00
CA VAL A 76 0.36 -16.87 7.95
C VAL A 76 -0.94 -17.23 8.67
N PRO A 77 -1.05 -17.04 10.00
CA PRO A 77 -2.27 -17.34 10.75
C PRO A 77 -3.48 -16.59 10.20
N ALA A 78 -4.64 -17.24 10.14
CA ALA A 78 -5.83 -16.68 9.50
C ALA A 78 -6.33 -15.44 10.23
N GLU A 79 -6.20 -15.37 11.55
CA GLU A 79 -6.63 -14.26 12.38
C GLU A 79 -5.78 -12.98 12.21
N TRP A 80 -4.67 -13.03 11.47
CA TRP A 80 -3.80 -11.88 11.24
C TRP A 80 -4.24 -10.99 10.07
N TRP A 81 -5.11 -11.48 9.18
CA TRP A 81 -5.50 -10.72 7.98
C TRP A 81 -5.97 -9.29 8.26
N PRO A 82 -6.80 -8.97 9.29
CA PRO A 82 -7.26 -7.60 9.48
C PRO A 82 -6.13 -6.67 9.95
N TYR A 83 -5.22 -7.17 10.79
CA TYR A 83 -4.07 -6.40 11.27
C TYR A 83 -3.06 -6.15 10.16
N LEU A 84 -2.81 -7.14 9.30
CA LEU A 84 -1.93 -7.01 8.14
C LEU A 84 -2.48 -6.01 7.13
N LEU A 85 -3.78 -6.06 6.84
CA LEU A 85 -4.42 -5.06 5.98
C LEU A 85 -4.35 -3.66 6.57
N ALA A 86 -4.57 -3.51 7.88
CA ALA A 86 -4.49 -2.21 8.54
C ALA A 86 -3.07 -1.65 8.50
N ALA A 87 -2.07 -2.44 8.89
CA ALA A 87 -0.67 -2.04 8.86
C ALA A 87 -0.22 -1.67 7.42
N GLY A 88 -0.53 -2.51 6.44
CA GLY A 88 -0.21 -2.26 5.05
C GLY A 88 -0.85 -0.98 4.51
N SER A 89 -2.12 -0.75 4.85
CA SER A 89 -2.86 0.44 4.43
C SER A 89 -2.32 1.71 5.08
N VAL A 90 -2.01 1.68 6.38
CA VAL A 90 -1.43 2.84 7.09
C VAL A 90 -0.05 3.18 6.51
N SER A 91 0.82 2.19 6.31
CA SER A 91 2.13 2.42 5.69
C SER A 91 2.00 2.97 4.26
N SER A 92 1.07 2.43 3.47
CA SER A 92 0.78 2.91 2.12
C SER A 92 0.25 4.34 2.12
N ILE A 93 -0.69 4.68 3.00
CA ILE A 93 -1.23 6.04 3.14
C ILE A 93 -0.11 7.02 3.51
N LEU A 94 0.71 6.69 4.52
CA LEU A 94 1.84 7.54 4.92
C LEU A 94 2.80 7.77 3.74
N LEU A 95 3.10 6.72 2.97
CA LEU A 95 3.90 6.82 1.75
C LEU A 95 3.25 7.79 0.74
N TYR A 96 1.96 7.68 0.45
CA TYR A 96 1.29 8.56 -0.51
C TYR A 96 1.12 10.00 0.00
N LEU A 97 1.01 10.20 1.31
CA LEU A 97 1.01 11.52 1.93
C LEU A 97 2.37 12.22 1.83
N MET A 98 3.47 11.49 1.63
CA MET A 98 4.78 12.08 1.34
C MET A 98 4.88 12.60 -0.11
N TYR A 99 4.10 12.05 -1.04
CA TYR A 99 4.18 12.29 -2.48
C TYR A 99 2.82 12.62 -3.09
N LEU A 100 2.06 13.52 -2.43
CA LEU A 100 0.70 13.86 -2.84
C LEU A 100 0.68 14.30 -4.31
N SER A 101 0.05 13.47 -5.14
CA SER A 101 -0.13 13.71 -6.57
C SER A 101 -1.51 13.21 -6.98
N PRO A 102 -2.03 13.60 -8.15
CA PRO A 102 -3.29 13.05 -8.67
C PRO A 102 -3.28 11.51 -8.75
N LEU A 103 -2.11 10.91 -8.99
CA LEU A 103 -1.96 9.45 -9.06
C LEU A 103 -2.02 8.77 -7.70
N ALA A 104 -1.90 9.52 -6.60
CA ALA A 104 -2.09 9.01 -5.25
C ALA A 104 -3.57 8.77 -4.90
N ILE A 105 -4.50 9.37 -5.65
CA ILE A 105 -5.95 9.30 -5.35
C ILE A 105 -6.43 7.84 -5.36
N LEU A 106 -6.14 7.09 -6.43
CA LEU A 106 -6.59 5.70 -6.55
C LEU A 106 -6.00 4.79 -5.44
N PRO A 107 -4.68 4.79 -5.19
CA PRO A 107 -4.11 4.08 -4.04
C PRO A 107 -4.73 4.49 -2.70
N LEU A 108 -4.95 5.78 -2.45
CA LEU A 108 -5.58 6.27 -1.22
C LEU A 108 -7.02 5.77 -1.08
N LEU A 109 -7.81 5.77 -2.15
CA LEU A 109 -9.18 5.24 -2.14
C LEU A 109 -9.21 3.74 -1.85
N ILE A 110 -8.28 2.96 -2.41
CA ILE A 110 -8.14 1.53 -2.12
C ILE A 110 -7.82 1.33 -0.64
N ASN A 111 -6.82 2.03 -0.11
CA ASN A 111 -6.45 1.94 1.30
C ASN A 111 -7.59 2.37 2.23
N ALA A 112 -8.31 3.45 1.91
CA ALA A 112 -9.47 3.89 2.68
C ALA A 112 -10.59 2.85 2.66
N THR A 113 -10.84 2.21 1.51
CA THR A 113 -11.81 1.12 1.38
C THR A 113 -11.41 -0.09 2.23
N ILE A 114 -10.13 -0.45 2.24
CA ILE A 114 -9.59 -1.52 3.09
C ILE A 114 -9.77 -1.20 4.56
N LEU A 115 -9.35 -0.02 5.01
CA LEU A 115 -9.47 0.39 6.41
C LEU A 115 -10.93 0.47 6.85
N TYR A 116 -11.82 1.00 6.01
CA TYR A 116 -13.25 1.00 6.28
C TYR A 116 -13.78 -0.43 6.43
N GLY A 117 -13.42 -1.34 5.52
CA GLY A 117 -13.80 -2.74 5.57
C GLY A 117 -13.39 -3.45 6.87
N VAL A 118 -12.14 -3.22 7.29
CA VAL A 118 -11.56 -3.76 8.52
C VAL A 118 -12.21 -3.16 9.77
N PHE A 119 -12.24 -1.84 9.91
CA PHE A 119 -12.68 -1.18 11.14
C PHE A 119 -14.19 -1.14 11.32
N ALA A 120 -14.97 -1.03 10.23
CA ALA A 120 -16.41 -1.18 10.30
C ALA A 120 -16.85 -2.64 10.54
N LYS A 121 -15.90 -3.59 10.58
CA LYS A 121 -16.14 -5.03 10.75
C LYS A 121 -17.13 -5.60 9.73
N THR A 122 -17.19 -4.99 8.55
CA THR A 122 -18.11 -5.40 7.47
C THR A 122 -17.58 -6.61 6.72
N TRP A 123 -16.27 -6.85 6.77
CA TRP A 123 -15.61 -7.92 6.04
C TRP A 123 -15.43 -9.14 6.92
N LYS A 124 -15.94 -10.28 6.43
CA LYS A 124 -15.77 -11.59 7.06
C LYS A 124 -15.01 -12.52 6.11
N VAL A 125 -14.01 -13.20 6.65
CA VAL A 125 -13.22 -14.22 5.97
C VAL A 125 -13.54 -15.52 6.70
N GLY A 126 -14.61 -16.19 6.25
CA GLY A 126 -14.99 -17.56 6.59
C GLY A 126 -14.67 -18.45 5.41
#